data_AF-A0A494Y050-F1
#
_entry.id   AF-A0A494Y050-F1
#
_cell.length_a   1.000
_cell.length_b   1.000
_cell.length_c   1.000
_cell.angle_alpha   90.00
_cell.angle_beta   90.00
_cell.angle_gamma   90.00
#
_symmetry.space_group_name_H-M   'P 1'
#
loop_
_entity.id
_entity.type
_entity.pdbx_description
1 polymer ?
#
loop_
_entity_poly.entity_id
_entity_poly.type
_entity_poly.pdbx_seq_one_letter_code
_entity_poly.pdbx_strand_id
1 'polypeptide(L)'
;MKRLMLRIAPINRRRLAAAHGSVTLETALVMPVFLIFVLFLVFMIQTAIISMAFHGALSQTARQAASAWYPVSLGIEQAKETKVGQQAEKWNEKWLSVGETVGKYGKWLPSPMKEWAEQASNGSLSLEQQAVRLAFGQLMKPFVDENVLEDSRIRLTSVVLPDGDDRAQAYLTIEAEYKLPMKVPFIGRSLVLRSSARERVWIGGSPSASRLDKEGEGEAFEVSFVSLEPNPVRPGRKATLVIRTKPGTTVDLSIVYKSGLSQAKHLGSAMADGSGLVSWTWHVSGRTTPGQWNLQVANHSGGLWKRDFEVAGKKSAVTGEAEQ
;
A
#
# COMPACT_ATOMS: atom_id res chain seq x y z
N MET A 1 -19.81 -23.41 112.98
CA MET A 1 -19.21 -22.27 112.26
C MET A 1 -17.71 -22.48 112.10
N LYS A 2 -17.23 -22.88 110.90
CA LYS A 2 -15.81 -22.82 110.51
C LYS A 2 -15.74 -22.31 109.07
N ARG A 3 -15.01 -21.21 108.87
CA ARG A 3 -14.88 -20.46 107.61
C ARG A 3 -14.27 -21.33 106.51
N LEU A 4 -14.93 -21.39 105.35
CA LEU A 4 -14.33 -21.82 104.10
C LEU A 4 -13.44 -20.69 103.57
N MET A 5 -12.12 -20.89 103.62
CA MET A 5 -11.17 -20.06 102.89
C MET A 5 -11.16 -20.50 101.42
N LEU A 6 -11.65 -19.64 100.54
CA LEU A 6 -11.49 -19.78 99.10
C LEU A 6 -10.02 -19.58 98.74
N ARG A 7 -9.32 -20.69 98.46
CA ARG A 7 -7.97 -20.69 97.92
C ARG A 7 -8.05 -20.37 96.43
N ILE A 8 -7.88 -19.11 96.07
CA ILE A 8 -7.73 -18.69 94.67
C ILE A 8 -6.36 -19.18 94.19
N ALA A 9 -6.34 -20.31 93.48
CA ALA A 9 -5.16 -20.76 92.76
C ALA A 9 -5.02 -19.89 91.49
N PRO A 10 -3.87 -19.26 91.21
CA PRO A 10 -3.67 -18.59 89.95
C PRO A 10 -3.69 -19.64 88.83
N ILE A 11 -4.62 -19.48 87.88
CA ILE A 11 -4.67 -20.26 86.65
C ILE A 11 -3.33 -20.09 85.95
N ASN A 12 -2.54 -21.16 86.00
CA ASN A 12 -1.19 -21.23 85.48
C ASN A 12 -1.21 -20.86 83.98
N ARG A 13 -0.52 -19.77 83.62
CA ARG A 13 -0.27 -19.32 82.25
C ARG A 13 0.52 -20.39 81.48
N ARG A 14 -0.17 -21.38 80.93
CA ARG A 14 0.36 -22.21 79.82
C ARG A 14 -0.18 -21.66 78.48
N ARG A 15 0.29 -20.47 78.10
CA ARG A 15 0.21 -19.95 76.73
C ARG A 15 1.59 -19.46 76.32
N LEU A 16 2.55 -20.38 76.17
CA LEU A 16 3.88 -20.07 75.63
C LEU A 16 4.44 -21.16 74.70
N ALA A 17 3.71 -22.26 74.47
CA ALA A 17 4.14 -23.32 73.54
C ALA A 17 3.50 -23.22 72.14
N ALA A 18 2.48 -22.38 71.93
CA ALA A 18 1.69 -22.35 70.69
C ALA A 18 2.16 -21.34 69.62
N ALA A 19 3.18 -20.52 69.91
CA ALA A 19 3.69 -19.54 68.93
C ALA A 19 4.57 -20.19 67.83
N HIS A 20 5.21 -21.32 68.12
CA HIS A 20 6.16 -21.98 67.20
C HIS A 20 5.46 -22.71 66.03
N GLY A 21 4.16 -23.02 66.16
CA GLY A 21 3.37 -23.65 65.09
C GLY A 21 2.74 -22.66 64.11
N SER A 22 2.50 -21.39 64.53
CA SER A 22 1.86 -20.36 63.70
C SER A 22 2.71 -20.01 62.49
N VAL A 23 4.01 -19.82 62.68
CA VAL A 23 4.95 -19.50 61.59
C VAL A 23 4.99 -20.63 60.56
N THR A 24 4.91 -21.89 61.01
CA THR A 24 4.88 -23.03 60.09
C THR A 24 3.58 -23.08 59.30
N LEU A 25 2.44 -22.80 59.95
CA LEU A 25 1.11 -22.77 59.30
C LEU A 25 1.00 -21.60 58.31
N GLU A 26 1.45 -20.42 58.70
CA GLU A 26 1.50 -19.23 57.84
C GLU A 26 2.42 -19.48 56.65
N THR A 27 3.60 -20.06 56.86
CA THR A 27 4.52 -20.42 55.76
C THR A 27 3.93 -21.49 54.85
N ALA A 28 3.25 -22.50 55.40
CA ALA A 28 2.59 -23.55 54.62
C ALA A 28 1.44 -23.01 53.75
N LEU A 29 0.80 -21.90 54.15
CA LEU A 29 -0.23 -21.23 53.35
C LEU A 29 0.37 -20.22 52.35
N VAL A 30 1.40 -19.47 52.76
CA VAL A 30 2.01 -18.41 51.94
C VAL A 30 2.91 -18.99 50.84
N MET A 31 3.69 -20.04 51.11
CA MET A 31 4.63 -20.61 50.14
C MET A 31 3.94 -21.10 48.86
N PRO A 32 2.83 -21.86 48.91
CA PRO A 32 2.09 -22.22 47.70
C PRO A 32 1.61 -20.99 46.95
N VAL A 33 0.97 -20.02 47.62
CA VAL A 33 0.46 -18.79 46.96
C VAL A 33 1.58 -17.99 46.29
N PHE A 34 2.74 -17.90 46.92
CA PHE A 34 3.91 -17.25 46.34
C PHE A 34 4.42 -18.00 45.09
N LEU A 35 4.51 -19.34 45.14
CA LEU A 35 4.87 -20.15 43.98
C LEU A 35 3.86 -19.99 42.83
N ILE A 36 2.56 -19.95 43.15
CA ILE A 36 1.49 -19.67 42.20
C ILE A 36 1.73 -18.34 41.48
N PHE A 37 2.05 -17.29 42.25
CA PHE A 37 2.32 -15.96 41.72
C PHE A 37 3.57 -15.94 40.81
N VAL A 38 4.66 -16.59 41.22
CA VAL A 38 5.89 -16.68 40.41
C VAL A 38 5.62 -17.46 39.11
N LEU A 39 4.92 -18.61 39.19
CA LEU A 39 4.53 -19.39 38.00
C LEU A 39 3.64 -18.59 37.06
N PHE A 40 2.73 -17.78 37.60
CA PHE A 40 1.89 -16.88 36.81
C PHE A 40 2.71 -15.81 36.10
N LEU A 41 3.70 -15.21 36.76
CA LEU A 41 4.62 -14.25 36.12
C LEU A 41 5.44 -14.90 35.01
N VAL A 42 6.00 -16.09 35.26
CA VAL A 42 6.73 -16.86 34.23
C VAL A 42 5.82 -17.17 33.04
N PHE A 43 4.58 -17.61 33.29
CA PHE A 43 3.58 -17.84 32.24
C PHE A 43 3.30 -16.56 31.42
N MET A 44 3.18 -15.41 32.08
CA MET A 44 2.92 -14.13 31.42
C MET A 44 4.09 -13.71 30.52
N ILE A 45 5.32 -13.81 31.04
CA ILE A 45 6.54 -13.48 30.28
C ILE A 45 6.68 -14.42 29.07
N GLN A 46 6.52 -15.72 29.27
CA GLN A 46 6.62 -16.70 28.19
C GLN A 46 5.56 -16.47 27.12
N THR A 47 4.32 -16.16 27.53
CA THR A 47 3.23 -15.85 26.60
C THR A 47 3.52 -14.57 25.80
N ALA A 48 4.14 -13.55 26.41
CA ALA A 48 4.51 -12.31 25.73
C ALA A 48 5.63 -12.51 24.70
N ILE A 49 6.65 -13.31 25.04
CA ILE A 49 7.73 -13.65 24.11
C ILE A 49 7.17 -14.40 22.90
N ILE A 50 6.32 -15.41 23.14
CA ILE A 50 5.67 -16.18 22.07
C ILE A 50 4.77 -15.28 21.22
N SER A 51 3.96 -14.40 21.82
CA SER A 51 3.04 -13.55 21.05
C SER A 51 3.79 -12.56 20.16
N MET A 52 4.91 -12.01 20.64
CA MET A 52 5.76 -11.11 19.86
C MET A 52 6.45 -11.84 18.70
N ALA A 53 7.06 -13.00 18.96
CA ALA A 53 7.68 -13.81 17.92
C ALA A 53 6.65 -14.23 16.86
N PHE A 54 5.46 -14.66 17.28
CA PHE A 54 4.38 -15.08 16.40
C PHE A 54 3.87 -13.94 15.52
N HIS A 55 3.62 -12.77 16.11
CA HIS A 55 3.21 -11.59 15.34
C HIS A 55 4.31 -11.12 14.38
N GLY A 56 5.57 -11.17 14.81
CA GLY A 56 6.73 -10.86 13.98
C GLY A 56 6.81 -11.75 12.72
N ALA A 57 6.69 -13.07 12.91
CA ALA A 57 6.70 -14.03 11.80
C ALA A 57 5.57 -13.76 10.79
N LEU A 58 4.36 -13.51 11.28
CA LEU A 58 3.21 -13.18 10.44
C LEU A 58 3.38 -11.86 9.68
N SER A 59 3.88 -10.82 10.35
CA SER A 59 4.10 -9.51 9.74
C SER A 59 5.15 -9.57 8.62
N GLN A 60 6.25 -10.27 8.83
CA GLN A 60 7.29 -10.44 7.80
C GLN A 60 6.78 -11.25 6.61
N THR A 61 6.01 -12.32 6.87
CA THR A 61 5.35 -13.11 5.83
C THR A 61 4.40 -12.24 5.00
N ALA A 62 3.56 -11.43 5.65
CA ALA A 62 2.64 -10.52 4.97
C ALA A 62 3.38 -9.50 4.10
N ARG A 63 4.48 -8.93 4.60
CA ARG A 63 5.33 -7.99 3.85
C ARG A 63 5.99 -8.63 2.63
N GLN A 64 6.56 -9.81 2.79
CA GLN A 64 7.19 -10.52 1.67
C GLN A 64 6.15 -10.86 0.59
N ALA A 65 4.98 -11.37 1.00
CA ALA A 65 3.90 -11.69 0.09
C ALA A 65 3.32 -10.44 -0.62
N ALA A 66 3.09 -9.35 0.13
CA ALA A 66 2.59 -8.09 -0.41
C ALA A 66 3.57 -7.46 -1.42
N SER A 67 4.88 -7.56 -1.18
CA SER A 67 5.90 -7.07 -2.10
C SER A 67 5.96 -7.90 -3.39
N ALA A 68 5.72 -9.21 -3.28
CA ALA A 68 5.76 -10.14 -4.40
C ALA A 68 4.47 -10.18 -5.24
N TRP A 69 3.47 -9.36 -4.92
CA TRP A 69 2.16 -9.44 -5.55
C TRP A 69 2.06 -8.76 -6.92
N TYR A 70 2.96 -7.83 -7.24
CA TYR A 70 2.85 -7.04 -8.48
C TYR A 70 2.74 -7.89 -9.76
N PRO A 71 3.58 -8.92 -9.98
CA PRO A 71 3.46 -9.78 -11.15
C PRO A 71 2.08 -10.48 -11.24
N VAL A 72 1.50 -10.84 -10.10
CA VAL A 72 0.16 -11.45 -10.01
C VAL A 72 -0.90 -10.45 -10.45
N SER A 73 -0.81 -9.20 -10.00
CA SER A 73 -1.76 -8.15 -10.36
C SER A 73 -1.77 -7.84 -11.86
N LEU A 74 -0.59 -7.80 -12.51
CA LEU A 74 -0.47 -7.62 -13.97
C LEU A 74 -1.10 -8.78 -14.74
N GLY A 75 -0.90 -10.03 -14.29
CA GLY A 75 -1.48 -11.21 -14.92
C GLY A 75 -3.01 -11.22 -14.87
N ILE A 76 -3.59 -10.75 -13.76
CA ILE A 76 -5.05 -10.62 -13.60
C ILE A 76 -5.60 -9.53 -14.54
N GLU A 77 -4.91 -8.40 -14.67
CA GLU A 77 -5.32 -7.30 -15.56
C GLU A 77 -5.30 -7.72 -17.04
N GLN A 78 -4.24 -8.40 -17.51
CA GLN A 78 -4.13 -8.91 -18.87
C GLN A 78 -5.18 -10.00 -19.19
N ALA A 79 -5.55 -10.81 -18.20
CA ALA A 79 -6.62 -11.82 -18.34
C ALA A 79 -8.02 -11.18 -18.45
N LYS A 80 -8.27 -10.09 -17.71
CA LYS A 80 -9.52 -9.31 -17.83
C LYS A 80 -9.69 -8.74 -19.25
N GLU A 81 -8.61 -8.32 -19.91
CA GLU A 81 -8.64 -7.77 -21.28
C GLU A 81 -8.84 -8.83 -22.38
N THR A 82 -8.47 -10.09 -22.14
CA THR A 82 -8.56 -11.16 -23.14
C THR A 82 -9.91 -11.87 -23.08
N LYS A 83 -10.97 -11.32 -23.70
CA LYS A 83 -12.29 -11.95 -24.06
C LYS A 83 -12.99 -12.95 -23.10
N VAL A 84 -12.52 -13.17 -21.88
CA VAL A 84 -13.05 -14.09 -20.86
C VAL A 84 -13.72 -13.30 -19.71
N GLY A 85 -13.59 -11.97 -19.70
CA GLY A 85 -14.11 -11.08 -18.67
C GLY A 85 -15.58 -10.64 -18.82
N GLN A 86 -16.29 -10.98 -19.90
CA GLN A 86 -17.65 -10.47 -20.13
C GLN A 86 -18.76 -11.21 -19.36
N GLN A 87 -18.43 -12.24 -18.58
CA GLN A 87 -19.40 -13.00 -17.81
C GLN A 87 -19.04 -13.11 -16.32
N ALA A 88 -18.48 -12.05 -15.74
CA ALA A 88 -17.98 -12.03 -14.36
C ALA A 88 -18.61 -10.91 -13.50
N GLU A 89 -19.91 -10.62 -13.65
CA GLU A 89 -20.61 -9.65 -12.79
C GLU A 89 -21.13 -10.23 -11.46
N LYS A 90 -20.67 -11.41 -11.04
CA LYS A 90 -21.04 -11.99 -9.73
C LYS A 90 -19.80 -12.38 -8.95
N TRP A 91 -19.08 -11.35 -8.50
CA TRP A 91 -17.84 -11.39 -7.71
C TRP A 91 -17.94 -12.06 -6.32
N ASN A 92 -19.01 -12.79 -6.00
CA ASN A 92 -19.20 -13.44 -4.68
C ASN A 92 -18.83 -14.95 -4.68
N GLU A 93 -18.39 -15.50 -5.82
CA GLU A 93 -17.87 -16.87 -6.02
C GLU A 93 -16.36 -16.84 -6.38
N LYS A 94 -15.63 -15.99 -5.66
CA LYS A 94 -14.45 -15.20 -6.04
C LYS A 94 -13.14 -15.93 -6.42
N TRP A 95 -13.08 -17.27 -6.50
CA TRP A 95 -11.83 -18.01 -6.76
C TRP A 95 -11.94 -19.21 -7.71
N LEU A 96 -13.11 -19.50 -8.26
CA LEU A 96 -13.33 -20.70 -9.09
C LEU A 96 -12.70 -20.64 -10.49
N SER A 97 -12.31 -19.46 -10.99
CA SER A 97 -11.64 -19.30 -12.29
C SER A 97 -10.11 -19.29 -12.20
N VAL A 98 -9.54 -19.52 -11.01
CA VAL A 98 -8.13 -19.22 -10.76
C VAL A 98 -7.19 -20.38 -11.18
N GLY A 99 -7.74 -21.56 -11.52
CA GLY A 99 -6.93 -22.73 -11.92
C GLY A 99 -6.19 -22.58 -13.25
N GLU A 100 -6.80 -21.92 -14.24
CA GLU A 100 -6.15 -21.70 -15.55
C GLU A 100 -5.19 -20.49 -15.53
N THR A 101 -5.48 -19.49 -14.68
CA THR A 101 -4.65 -18.29 -14.52
C THR A 101 -3.42 -18.54 -13.64
N VAL A 102 -3.52 -19.38 -12.61
CA VAL A 102 -2.39 -19.75 -11.74
C VAL A 102 -1.32 -20.55 -12.48
N GLY A 103 -1.65 -21.32 -13.52
CA GLY A 103 -0.65 -22.03 -14.33
C GLY A 103 0.23 -21.17 -15.22
N LYS A 104 -0.33 -20.09 -15.79
CA LYS A 104 0.42 -19.17 -16.65
C LYS A 104 1.34 -18.24 -15.85
N TYR A 105 0.87 -17.79 -14.68
CA TYR A 105 1.55 -16.76 -13.89
C TYR A 105 2.24 -17.29 -12.62
N GLY A 106 1.97 -18.54 -12.23
CA GLY A 106 2.61 -19.22 -11.11
C GLY A 106 4.13 -19.24 -11.18
N LYS A 107 4.67 -19.26 -12.41
CA LYS A 107 6.12 -19.27 -12.69
C LYS A 107 6.88 -18.04 -12.18
N TRP A 108 6.19 -16.93 -11.93
CA TRP A 108 6.78 -15.66 -11.49
C TRP A 108 6.61 -15.39 -9.99
N LEU A 109 5.90 -16.27 -9.27
CA LEU A 109 5.84 -16.19 -7.82
C LEU A 109 7.21 -16.57 -7.22
N PRO A 110 7.63 -15.95 -6.11
CA PRO A 110 8.79 -16.43 -5.36
C PRO A 110 8.50 -17.83 -4.79
N SER A 111 9.52 -18.69 -4.71
CA SER A 111 9.40 -19.91 -3.92
C SER A 111 9.08 -19.55 -2.46
N PRO A 112 8.16 -20.27 -1.80
CA PRO A 112 7.50 -21.53 -2.20
C PRO A 112 6.17 -21.36 -2.97
N MET A 113 5.71 -20.14 -3.23
CA MET A 113 4.42 -19.90 -3.90
C MET A 113 4.39 -20.36 -5.36
N LYS A 114 5.56 -20.40 -6.02
CA LYS A 114 5.72 -20.98 -7.36
C LYS A 114 5.30 -22.45 -7.43
N GLU A 115 5.78 -23.26 -6.49
CA GLU A 115 5.53 -24.70 -6.45
C GLU A 115 4.04 -24.99 -6.22
N TRP A 116 3.41 -24.22 -5.33
CA TRP A 116 1.96 -24.27 -5.14
C TRP A 116 1.20 -23.94 -6.43
N ALA A 117 1.60 -22.87 -7.13
CA ALA A 117 0.92 -22.43 -8.34
C ALA A 117 1.05 -23.46 -9.47
N GLU A 118 2.23 -24.06 -9.63
CA GLU A 118 2.44 -25.15 -10.59
C GLU A 118 1.57 -26.38 -10.25
N GLN A 119 1.50 -26.78 -8.98
CA GLN A 119 0.69 -27.92 -8.53
C GLN A 119 -0.83 -27.69 -8.67
N ALA A 120 -1.29 -26.46 -8.39
CA ALA A 120 -2.67 -26.04 -8.58
C ALA A 120 -3.07 -26.06 -10.07
N SER A 121 -2.16 -25.63 -10.95
CA SER A 121 -2.39 -25.65 -12.39
C SER A 121 -2.46 -27.04 -13.01
N ASN A 122 -1.78 -28.02 -12.39
CA ASN A 122 -1.80 -29.41 -12.80
C ASN A 122 -3.08 -30.15 -12.32
N GLY A 123 -4.06 -29.44 -11.74
CA GLY A 123 -5.34 -30.01 -11.32
C GLY A 123 -5.28 -30.88 -10.06
N SER A 124 -4.14 -30.89 -9.34
CA SER A 124 -3.89 -31.75 -8.17
C SER A 124 -4.24 -31.11 -6.82
N LEU A 125 -4.46 -29.78 -6.79
CA LEU A 125 -4.83 -29.02 -5.60
C LEU A 125 -6.01 -28.12 -5.94
N SER A 126 -7.14 -28.29 -5.23
CA SER A 126 -8.27 -27.37 -5.31
C SER A 126 -7.80 -25.95 -4.95
N LEU A 127 -8.19 -24.92 -5.71
CA LEU A 127 -7.91 -23.50 -5.40
C LEU A 127 -8.77 -22.96 -4.26
N GLU A 128 -9.07 -23.84 -3.32
CA GLU A 128 -9.79 -23.55 -2.11
C GLU A 128 -8.88 -22.82 -1.13
N GLN A 129 -9.52 -22.18 -0.14
CA GLN A 129 -8.83 -21.44 0.91
C GLN A 129 -7.79 -22.29 1.67
N GLN A 130 -7.86 -23.62 1.57
CA GLN A 130 -6.87 -24.55 2.13
C GLN A 130 -5.52 -24.51 1.40
N ALA A 131 -5.50 -24.44 0.07
CA ALA A 131 -4.24 -24.44 -0.69
C ALA A 131 -3.49 -23.11 -0.50
N VAL A 132 -4.23 -22.00 -0.46
CA VAL A 132 -3.68 -20.68 -0.07
C VAL A 132 -3.07 -20.73 1.33
N ARG A 133 -3.76 -21.36 2.31
CA ARG A 133 -3.22 -21.51 3.66
C ARG A 133 -1.93 -22.33 3.69
N LEU A 134 -1.82 -23.39 2.90
CA LEU A 134 -0.62 -24.21 2.83
C LEU A 134 0.57 -23.44 2.23
N ALA A 135 0.35 -22.69 1.15
CA ALA A 135 1.39 -21.88 0.50
C ALA A 135 1.93 -20.79 1.44
N PHE A 136 1.02 -20.06 2.09
CA PHE A 136 1.39 -19.04 3.08
C PHE A 136 2.01 -19.67 4.35
N GLY A 137 1.60 -20.89 4.72
CA GLY A 137 2.25 -21.67 5.76
C GLY A 137 3.71 -21.97 5.43
N GLN A 138 4.02 -22.40 4.21
CA GLN A 138 5.42 -22.61 3.78
C GLN A 138 6.20 -21.28 3.72
N LEU A 139 5.56 -20.20 3.25
CA LEU A 139 6.19 -18.88 3.18
C LEU A 139 6.55 -18.32 4.57
N MET A 140 5.79 -18.71 5.59
CA MET A 140 6.02 -18.27 6.97
C MET A 140 7.17 -19.01 7.65
N LYS A 141 7.44 -20.28 7.29
CA LYS A 141 8.51 -21.10 7.88
C LYS A 141 9.87 -20.38 8.07
N PRO A 142 10.44 -19.67 7.07
CA PRO A 142 11.71 -18.98 7.26
C PRO A 142 11.68 -17.87 8.33
N PHE A 143 10.49 -17.37 8.69
CA PHE A 143 10.32 -16.35 9.72
C PHE A 143 9.92 -16.91 11.09
N VAL A 144 9.72 -18.23 11.20
CA VAL A 144 9.43 -18.88 12.48
C VAL A 144 10.75 -19.15 13.20
N ASP A 145 10.95 -18.50 14.36
CA ASP A 145 12.07 -18.81 15.25
C ASP A 145 11.78 -20.12 16.01
N GLU A 146 12.43 -21.21 15.61
CA GLU A 146 12.26 -22.55 16.20
C GLU A 146 12.62 -22.62 17.69
N ASN A 147 13.38 -21.66 18.23
CA ASN A 147 13.69 -21.61 19.66
C ASN A 147 12.50 -21.16 20.52
N VAL A 148 11.55 -20.44 19.92
CA VAL A 148 10.41 -19.81 20.61
C VAL A 148 9.09 -20.40 20.14
N LEU A 149 8.97 -20.75 18.86
CA LEU A 149 7.75 -21.19 18.20
C LEU A 149 7.91 -22.60 17.65
N GLU A 150 6.90 -23.44 17.87
CA GLU A 150 6.80 -24.76 17.23
C GLU A 150 5.89 -24.66 15.99
N ASP A 151 6.41 -25.00 14.80
CA ASP A 151 5.66 -24.97 13.53
C ASP A 151 4.36 -25.78 13.60
N SER A 152 4.39 -26.94 14.28
CA SER A 152 3.24 -27.83 14.46
C SER A 152 2.06 -27.21 15.24
N ARG A 153 2.30 -26.11 15.97
CA ARG A 153 1.29 -25.41 16.78
C ARG A 153 0.72 -24.18 16.10
N ILE A 154 1.25 -23.80 14.94
CA ILE A 154 0.74 -22.69 14.14
C ILE A 154 -0.34 -23.21 13.19
N ARG A 155 -1.46 -22.50 13.11
CA ARG A 155 -2.54 -22.78 12.18
C ARG A 155 -2.97 -21.51 11.47
N LEU A 156 -2.91 -21.51 10.14
CA LEU A 156 -3.41 -20.40 9.35
C LEU A 156 -4.95 -20.47 9.28
N THR A 157 -5.63 -19.45 9.79
CA THR A 157 -7.09 -19.42 9.90
C THR A 157 -7.72 -18.80 8.66
N SER A 158 -7.18 -17.68 8.18
CA SER A 158 -7.70 -17.01 7.00
C SER A 158 -6.58 -16.25 6.28
N VAL A 159 -6.74 -16.12 4.97
CA VAL A 159 -5.93 -15.23 4.14
C VAL A 159 -6.93 -14.47 3.27
N VAL A 160 -6.93 -13.14 3.40
CA VAL A 160 -7.73 -12.22 2.62
C VAL A 160 -6.81 -11.56 1.61
N LEU A 161 -7.12 -11.77 0.33
CA LEU A 161 -6.34 -11.28 -0.79
C LEU A 161 -6.93 -9.94 -1.27
N PRO A 162 -6.11 -9.06 -1.86
CA PRO A 162 -6.56 -7.74 -2.31
C PRO A 162 -7.55 -7.84 -3.48
N ASP A 163 -8.56 -6.97 -3.47
CA ASP A 163 -9.50 -6.82 -4.59
C ASP A 163 -8.87 -5.99 -5.71
N GLY A 164 -9.03 -6.44 -6.96
CA GLY A 164 -8.39 -5.84 -8.13
C GLY A 164 -9.06 -4.57 -8.68
N ASP A 165 -10.25 -4.21 -8.18
CA ASP A 165 -11.00 -3.06 -8.69
C ASP A 165 -10.64 -1.76 -7.97
N ASP A 166 -10.34 -1.82 -6.67
CA ASP A 166 -9.90 -0.67 -5.89
C ASP A 166 -8.41 -0.75 -5.55
N ARG A 167 -7.60 -0.15 -6.42
CA ARG A 167 -6.13 -0.02 -6.25
C ARG A 167 -5.74 0.71 -4.95
N ALA A 168 -6.60 1.56 -4.39
CA ALA A 168 -6.34 2.25 -3.13
C ALA A 168 -6.57 1.36 -1.90
N GLN A 169 -7.40 0.32 -2.03
CA GLN A 169 -7.77 -0.61 -0.95
C GLN A 169 -7.19 -2.02 -1.14
N ALA A 170 -6.11 -2.17 -1.93
CA ALA A 170 -5.41 -3.43 -2.11
C ALA A 170 -4.60 -3.82 -0.85
N TYR A 171 -5.25 -4.48 0.10
CA TYR A 171 -4.63 -5.02 1.31
C TYR A 171 -4.62 -6.56 1.31
N LEU A 172 -3.48 -7.13 1.71
CA LEU A 172 -3.32 -8.53 2.03
C LEU A 172 -3.45 -8.69 3.54
N THR A 173 -4.39 -9.50 4.03
CA THR A 173 -4.53 -9.81 5.46
C THR A 173 -4.28 -11.30 5.68
N ILE A 174 -3.39 -11.63 6.62
CA ILE A 174 -3.11 -13.00 7.04
C ILE A 174 -3.53 -13.12 8.50
N GLU A 175 -4.33 -14.13 8.82
CA GLU A 175 -4.75 -14.45 10.18
C GLU A 175 -4.31 -15.86 10.55
N ALA A 176 -3.71 -15.99 11.73
CA ALA A 176 -3.25 -17.27 12.23
C ALA A 176 -3.49 -17.41 13.73
N GLU A 177 -3.50 -18.67 14.15
CA GLU A 177 -3.65 -19.10 15.52
C GLU A 177 -2.42 -19.88 15.97
N TYR A 178 -1.96 -19.61 17.19
CA TYR A 178 -0.90 -20.38 17.84
C TYR A 178 -1.42 -20.97 19.14
N LYS A 179 -1.36 -22.30 19.27
CA LYS A 179 -1.76 -23.00 20.49
C LYS A 179 -0.58 -23.00 21.47
N LEU A 180 -0.70 -22.35 22.61
CA LEU A 180 0.37 -22.31 23.60
C LEU A 180 0.74 -23.72 24.11
N PRO A 181 2.04 -24.01 24.30
CA PRO A 181 2.50 -25.32 24.77
C PRO A 181 2.13 -25.59 26.23
N MET A 182 2.05 -24.52 27.03
CA MET A 182 1.72 -24.57 28.44
C MET A 182 0.23 -24.32 28.69
N LYS A 183 -0.33 -25.05 29.65
CA LYS A 183 -1.67 -24.80 30.17
C LYS A 183 -1.61 -23.65 31.18
N VAL A 184 -2.68 -22.88 31.28
CA VAL A 184 -2.80 -21.87 32.33
C VAL A 184 -2.73 -22.57 33.69
N PRO A 185 -1.86 -22.12 34.62
CA PRO A 185 -1.75 -22.77 35.91
C PRO A 185 -3.10 -22.70 36.66
N PHE A 186 -3.45 -23.76 37.40
CA PHE A 186 -4.72 -23.96 38.15
C PHE A 186 -5.98 -24.17 37.30
N ILE A 187 -6.10 -23.54 36.13
CA ILE A 187 -7.28 -23.64 35.26
C ILE A 187 -7.17 -24.84 34.31
N GLY A 188 -5.95 -25.25 33.95
CA GLY A 188 -5.69 -26.44 33.11
C GLY A 188 -6.16 -26.30 31.65
N ARG A 189 -6.63 -25.11 31.25
CA ARG A 189 -7.06 -24.82 29.88
C ARG A 189 -5.88 -24.44 29.01
N SER A 190 -5.89 -24.91 27.77
CA SER A 190 -4.97 -24.42 26.73
C SER A 190 -5.46 -23.07 26.23
N LEU A 191 -4.54 -22.13 26.04
CA LEU A 191 -4.82 -20.82 25.49
C LEU A 191 -4.33 -20.78 24.03
N VAL A 192 -5.11 -20.13 23.17
CA VAL A 192 -4.79 -19.96 21.75
C VAL A 192 -4.58 -18.47 21.51
N LEU A 193 -3.40 -18.12 21.01
CA LEU A 193 -3.08 -16.77 20.58
C LEU A 193 -3.60 -16.60 19.15
N ARG A 194 -4.38 -15.55 18.90
CA ARG A 194 -4.80 -15.15 17.57
C ARG A 194 -4.02 -13.91 17.18
N SER A 195 -3.49 -13.88 15.97
CA SER A 195 -2.82 -12.70 15.44
C SER A 195 -3.19 -12.49 13.99
N SER A 196 -3.28 -11.22 13.60
CA SER A 196 -3.52 -10.80 12.23
C SER A 196 -2.45 -9.80 11.81
N ALA A 197 -2.02 -9.92 10.56
CA ALA A 197 -1.11 -8.98 9.91
C ALA A 197 -1.77 -8.51 8.61
N ARG A 198 -1.93 -7.19 8.48
CA ARG A 198 -2.48 -6.56 7.28
C ARG A 198 -1.40 -5.68 6.66
N GLU A 199 -1.12 -5.90 5.38
CA GLU A 199 -0.10 -5.16 4.65
C GLU A 199 -0.67 -4.65 3.32
N ARG A 200 -0.25 -3.45 2.92
CA ARG A 200 -0.67 -2.89 1.64
C ARG A 200 0.16 -3.52 0.53
N VAL A 201 -0.53 -3.93 -0.52
CA VAL A 201 0.06 -4.71 -1.59
C VAL A 201 0.71 -3.81 -2.63
N TRP A 202 1.91 -4.20 -3.08
CA TRP A 202 2.54 -3.53 -4.19
C TRP A 202 1.88 -3.97 -5.50
N ILE A 203 1.13 -3.06 -6.11
CA ILE A 203 0.45 -3.24 -7.40
C ILE A 203 1.10 -2.38 -8.50
N GLY A 204 2.31 -1.88 -8.24
CA GLY A 204 3.01 -0.92 -9.08
C GLY A 204 2.37 0.47 -9.06
N GLY A 205 3.08 1.44 -9.63
CA GLY A 205 2.46 2.72 -9.96
C GLY A 205 1.54 2.53 -11.15
N SER A 206 0.35 3.15 -11.13
CA SER A 206 -0.27 3.52 -12.40
C SER A 206 0.77 4.35 -13.15
N PRO A 207 1.05 4.08 -14.44
CA PRO A 207 1.80 5.02 -15.25
C PRO A 207 1.18 6.39 -14.97
N SER A 208 1.98 7.33 -14.47
CA SER A 208 1.52 8.70 -14.34
C SER A 208 0.91 9.06 -15.68
N ALA A 209 -0.27 9.67 -15.68
CA ALA A 209 -0.91 10.15 -16.90
C ALA A 209 -0.07 11.23 -17.61
N SER A 210 1.17 11.48 -17.19
CA SER A 210 2.27 11.93 -18.03
C SER A 210 2.66 10.88 -19.08
N ARG A 211 1.68 10.25 -19.75
CA ARG A 211 1.91 9.77 -21.11
C ARG A 211 2.07 11.04 -21.94
N LEU A 212 3.27 11.21 -22.51
CA LEU A 212 3.40 11.70 -23.88
C LEU A 212 2.21 11.14 -24.65
N ASP A 213 1.35 12.04 -25.15
CA ASP A 213 0.17 11.72 -25.93
C ASP A 213 0.52 10.58 -26.88
N LYS A 214 -0.01 9.38 -26.60
CA LYS A 214 0.03 8.31 -27.59
C LYS A 214 -0.88 8.80 -28.70
N GLU A 215 -0.22 9.29 -29.75
CA GLU A 215 -0.78 9.57 -31.05
C GLU A 215 -1.80 8.47 -31.38
N GLY A 216 -3.06 8.87 -31.42
CA GLY A 216 -4.05 8.11 -32.15
C GLY A 216 -3.54 7.97 -33.58
N GLU A 217 -3.72 6.79 -34.15
CA GLU A 217 -3.51 6.55 -35.57
C GLU A 217 -4.33 7.57 -36.38
N GLY A 218 -3.64 8.62 -36.79
CA GLY A 218 -4.07 9.72 -37.63
C GLY A 218 -2.79 10.51 -37.84
N GLU A 219 -2.31 10.59 -39.07
CA GLU A 219 -0.97 11.09 -39.45
C GLU A 219 -0.38 12.06 -38.43
N ALA A 220 0.63 11.59 -37.69
CA ALA A 220 1.29 12.33 -36.63
C ALA A 220 1.59 13.75 -37.10
N PHE A 221 0.93 14.71 -36.46
CA PHE A 221 1.18 16.12 -36.69
C PHE A 221 2.49 16.49 -35.96
N GLU A 222 3.60 16.20 -36.63
CA GLU A 222 4.95 16.47 -36.16
C GLU A 222 5.18 17.99 -36.03
N VAL A 223 4.95 18.50 -34.81
CA VAL A 223 5.24 19.88 -34.44
C VAL A 223 6.29 19.89 -33.34
N SER A 224 7.37 20.62 -33.59
CA SER A 224 8.42 20.89 -32.61
C SER A 224 8.38 22.36 -32.18
N PHE A 225 8.43 22.59 -30.88
CA PHE A 225 8.53 23.94 -30.33
C PHE A 225 9.95 24.48 -30.51
N VAL A 226 10.08 25.71 -31.00
CA VAL A 226 11.38 26.38 -31.16
C VAL A 226 11.57 27.41 -30.06
N SER A 227 10.69 28.42 -29.97
CA SER A 227 10.80 29.47 -28.96
C SER A 227 9.49 30.20 -28.70
N LEU A 228 9.40 30.84 -27.53
CA LEU A 228 8.36 31.79 -27.16
C LEU A 228 9.03 32.97 -26.47
N GLU A 229 9.00 34.15 -27.10
CA GLU A 229 9.71 35.33 -26.62
C GLU A 229 8.76 36.52 -26.41
N PRO A 230 8.81 37.21 -25.26
CA PRO A 230 9.60 36.90 -24.06
C PRO A 230 8.97 35.77 -23.22
N ASN A 231 9.80 34.99 -22.53
CA ASN A 231 9.38 34.01 -21.52
C ASN A 231 9.91 34.43 -20.14
N PRO A 232 9.06 34.73 -19.13
CA PRO A 232 7.61 34.69 -19.15
C PRO A 232 6.99 35.83 -19.98
N VAL A 233 5.84 35.55 -20.57
CA VAL A 233 5.11 36.49 -21.40
C VAL A 233 4.54 37.62 -20.53
N ARG A 234 4.58 38.86 -21.02
CA ARG A 234 4.13 40.03 -20.23
C ARG A 234 2.79 40.58 -20.74
N PRO A 235 1.83 40.90 -19.85
CA PRO A 235 0.59 41.57 -20.24
C PRO A 235 0.86 42.92 -20.90
N GLY A 236 0.14 43.25 -21.99
CA GLY A 236 0.29 44.51 -22.72
C GLY A 236 1.57 44.61 -23.55
N ARG A 237 2.20 43.47 -23.85
CA ARG A 237 3.37 43.35 -24.75
C ARG A 237 3.08 42.34 -25.85
N LYS A 238 3.88 42.42 -26.92
CA LYS A 238 3.86 41.42 -27.99
C LYS A 238 4.59 40.17 -27.52
N ALA A 239 4.07 39.00 -27.89
CA ALA A 239 4.71 37.71 -27.72
C ALA A 239 4.89 37.07 -29.10
N THR A 240 6.03 36.43 -29.31
CA THR A 240 6.39 35.77 -30.57
C THR A 240 6.57 34.28 -30.31
N LEU A 241 5.73 33.44 -30.92
CA LEU A 241 5.84 31.98 -30.90
C LEU A 241 6.47 31.51 -32.20
N VAL A 242 7.49 30.68 -32.11
CA VAL A 242 8.10 29.98 -33.25
C VAL A 242 7.96 28.47 -33.03
N ILE A 243 7.38 27.80 -34.02
CA ILE A 243 7.29 26.33 -34.08
C ILE A 243 7.89 25.85 -35.40
N ARG A 244 8.30 24.58 -35.45
CA ARG A 244 8.74 23.90 -36.66
C ARG A 244 7.83 22.71 -36.96
N THR A 245 7.35 22.63 -38.19
CA THR A 245 6.48 21.59 -38.76
C THR A 245 7.01 21.18 -40.14
N LYS A 246 6.30 20.30 -40.86
CA LYS A 246 6.65 19.95 -42.24
C LYS A 246 6.56 21.18 -43.16
N PRO A 247 7.58 21.46 -44.00
CA PRO A 247 7.57 22.60 -44.94
C PRO A 247 6.29 22.62 -45.80
N GLY A 248 5.68 23.80 -45.98
CA GLY A 248 4.45 23.96 -46.75
C GLY A 248 3.15 23.57 -46.03
N THR A 249 3.20 23.13 -44.76
CA THR A 249 1.99 22.83 -43.98
C THR A 249 1.31 24.12 -43.50
N THR A 250 -0.01 24.22 -43.67
CA THR A 250 -0.81 25.31 -43.09
C THR A 250 -1.30 24.92 -41.70
N VAL A 251 -0.98 25.74 -40.71
CA VAL A 251 -1.29 25.49 -39.30
C VAL A 251 -1.99 26.70 -38.70
N ASP A 252 -2.97 26.47 -37.83
CA ASP A 252 -3.79 27.51 -37.21
C ASP A 252 -3.51 27.60 -35.71
N LEU A 253 -3.10 28.78 -35.23
CA LEU A 253 -2.77 29.02 -33.83
C LEU A 253 -3.97 29.64 -33.10
N SER A 254 -4.48 28.90 -32.11
CA SER A 254 -5.53 29.31 -31.19
C SER A 254 -5.03 29.36 -29.75
N ILE A 255 -5.21 30.49 -29.08
CA ILE A 255 -4.82 30.66 -27.66
C ILE A 255 -6.09 30.75 -26.82
N VAL A 256 -6.14 30.02 -25.71
CA VAL A 256 -7.31 30.01 -24.81
C VAL A 256 -6.95 30.68 -23.49
N TYR A 257 -7.54 31.84 -23.23
CA TYR A 257 -7.45 32.55 -21.95
C TYR A 257 -8.73 32.30 -21.11
N LYS A 258 -8.73 32.74 -19.84
CA LYS A 258 -9.91 32.65 -18.94
C LYS A 258 -11.12 33.41 -19.49
N SER A 259 -10.88 34.45 -20.30
CA SER A 259 -11.94 35.23 -20.98
C SER A 259 -12.46 34.58 -22.27
N GLY A 260 -11.96 33.40 -22.65
CA GLY A 260 -12.28 32.73 -23.92
C GLY A 260 -11.10 32.72 -24.91
N LEU A 261 -11.39 32.28 -26.13
CA LEU A 261 -10.43 32.27 -27.25
C LEU A 261 -9.87 33.67 -27.50
N SER A 262 -8.56 33.75 -27.76
CA SER A 262 -7.90 35.00 -28.09
C SER A 262 -8.34 35.50 -29.47
N GLN A 263 -8.85 36.72 -29.53
CA GLN A 263 -9.26 37.39 -30.77
C GLN A 263 -8.16 38.34 -31.32
N ALA A 264 -6.89 38.09 -31.02
CA ALA A 264 -5.82 38.99 -31.45
C ALA A 264 -5.65 38.95 -32.98
N LYS A 265 -5.49 40.11 -33.62
CA LYS A 265 -5.46 40.30 -35.10
C LYS A 265 -4.37 39.52 -35.86
N HIS A 266 -3.42 38.90 -35.16
CA HIS A 266 -2.29 38.16 -35.75
C HIS A 266 -2.22 36.71 -35.26
N LEU A 267 -3.33 36.20 -34.72
CA LEU A 267 -3.55 34.78 -34.47
C LEU A 267 -4.43 34.23 -35.60
N GLY A 268 -4.14 33.02 -36.05
CA GLY A 268 -4.80 32.41 -37.20
C GLY A 268 -3.86 31.52 -38.02
N SER A 269 -4.36 31.07 -39.17
CA SER A 269 -3.63 30.20 -40.09
C SER A 269 -2.35 30.85 -40.65
N ALA A 270 -1.23 30.15 -40.53
CA ALA A 270 0.05 30.49 -41.15
C ALA A 270 0.67 29.26 -41.81
N MET A 271 1.41 29.47 -42.90
CA MET A 271 2.05 28.41 -43.67
C MET A 271 3.53 28.29 -43.29
N ALA A 272 4.00 27.05 -43.12
CA ALA A 272 5.41 26.77 -42.83
C ALA A 272 6.31 27.12 -44.01
N ASP A 273 7.40 27.82 -43.74
CA ASP A 273 8.39 28.19 -44.74
C ASP A 273 9.18 26.97 -45.28
N GLY A 274 10.12 27.20 -46.20
CA GLY A 274 10.96 26.14 -46.78
C GLY A 274 11.85 25.40 -45.77
N SER A 275 12.00 25.91 -44.56
CA SER A 275 12.72 25.28 -43.44
C SER A 275 11.80 24.65 -42.39
N GLY A 276 10.49 24.68 -42.66
CA GLY A 276 9.44 24.16 -41.80
C GLY A 276 9.08 25.09 -40.64
N LEU A 277 9.54 26.34 -40.60
CA LEU A 277 9.29 27.26 -39.48
C LEU A 277 7.99 28.05 -39.69
N VAL A 278 7.26 28.25 -38.60
CA VAL A 278 6.07 29.10 -38.54
C VAL A 278 6.22 30.03 -37.34
N SER A 279 5.99 31.33 -37.55
CA SER A 279 6.12 32.36 -36.52
C SER A 279 4.85 33.20 -36.42
N TRP A 280 4.33 33.35 -35.20
CA TRP A 280 3.22 34.26 -34.90
C TRP A 280 3.65 35.29 -33.88
N THR A 281 3.30 36.56 -34.13
CA THR A 281 3.47 37.64 -33.18
C THR A 281 2.12 38.23 -32.82
N TRP A 282 1.65 38.04 -31.59
CA TRP A 282 0.37 38.60 -31.14
C TRP A 282 0.55 39.55 -29.95
N HIS A 283 -0.44 40.42 -29.76
CA HIS A 283 -0.47 41.32 -28.62
C HIS A 283 -1.24 40.68 -27.46
N VAL A 284 -0.59 40.53 -26.30
CA VAL A 284 -1.23 39.99 -25.10
C VAL A 284 -2.02 41.10 -24.41
N SER A 285 -3.30 40.84 -24.11
CA SER A 285 -4.16 41.81 -23.45
C SER A 285 -3.55 42.26 -22.11
N GLY A 286 -3.61 43.56 -21.81
CA GLY A 286 -3.14 44.11 -20.54
C GLY A 286 -3.98 43.67 -19.33
N ARG A 287 -5.14 43.03 -19.56
CA ARG A 287 -6.04 42.47 -18.54
C ARG A 287 -5.84 40.97 -18.30
N THR A 288 -4.92 40.33 -19.01
CA THR A 288 -4.64 38.90 -18.84
C THR A 288 -4.15 38.63 -17.42
N THR A 289 -4.79 37.71 -16.72
CA THR A 289 -4.37 37.35 -15.36
C THR A 289 -3.02 36.64 -15.38
N PRO A 290 -2.13 36.91 -14.41
CA PRO A 290 -0.87 36.17 -14.30
C PRO A 290 -1.15 34.69 -14.01
N GLY A 291 -0.35 33.79 -14.58
CA GLY A 291 -0.52 32.34 -14.44
C GLY A 291 -0.17 31.55 -15.69
N GLN A 292 -0.47 30.25 -15.67
CA GLN A 292 -0.28 29.33 -16.78
C GLN A 292 -1.48 29.37 -17.73
N TRP A 293 -1.21 29.42 -19.04
CA TRP A 293 -2.20 29.51 -20.10
C TRP A 293 -1.90 28.54 -21.22
N ASN A 294 -2.92 28.10 -21.95
CA ASN A 294 -2.79 27.03 -22.93
C ASN A 294 -2.87 27.61 -24.34
N LEU A 295 -1.90 27.27 -25.18
CA LEU A 295 -1.92 27.50 -26.62
C LEU A 295 -2.16 26.17 -27.35
N GLN A 296 -2.86 26.25 -28.48
CA GLN A 296 -3.23 25.11 -29.30
C GLN A 296 -2.94 25.45 -30.77
N VAL A 297 -2.24 24.56 -31.46
CA VAL A 297 -1.97 24.64 -32.89
C VAL A 297 -2.71 23.50 -33.56
N ALA A 298 -3.58 23.82 -34.51
CA ALA A 298 -4.34 22.84 -35.28
C ALA A 298 -3.83 22.79 -36.73
N ASN A 299 -3.82 21.61 -37.35
CA ASN A 299 -3.65 21.46 -38.79
C ASN A 299 -5.02 21.27 -39.47
N HIS A 300 -5.13 21.59 -40.75
CA HIS A 300 -6.30 21.29 -41.58
C HIS A 300 -6.63 19.78 -41.62
N SER A 301 -5.62 18.91 -41.45
CA SER A 301 -5.79 17.45 -41.36
C SER A 301 -6.31 16.95 -40.00
N GLY A 302 -6.64 17.85 -39.05
CA GLY A 302 -7.20 17.49 -37.74
C GLY A 302 -6.19 17.22 -36.62
N GLY A 303 -4.88 17.35 -36.90
CA GLY A 303 -3.84 17.26 -35.87
C GLY A 303 -3.87 18.43 -34.90
N LEU A 304 -3.74 18.16 -33.61
CA LEU A 304 -3.77 19.16 -32.52
C LEU A 304 -2.51 19.07 -31.68
N TRP A 305 -1.75 20.16 -31.59
CA TRP A 305 -0.60 20.30 -30.70
C TRP A 305 -0.92 21.33 -29.61
N LYS A 306 -0.74 20.97 -28.33
CA LYS A 306 -1.05 21.85 -27.19
C LYS A 306 0.17 22.08 -26.33
N ARG A 307 0.30 23.29 -25.77
CA ARG A 307 1.38 23.63 -24.84
C ARG A 307 0.91 24.69 -23.85
N ASP A 308 1.49 24.65 -22.65
CA ASP A 308 1.26 25.67 -21.65
C ASP A 308 2.39 26.72 -21.66
N PHE A 309 2.05 27.97 -21.37
CA PHE A 309 2.99 29.08 -21.23
C PHE A 309 2.63 30.01 -20.08
N GLU A 310 3.65 30.63 -19.49
CA GLU A 310 3.50 31.49 -18.33
C GLU A 310 3.32 32.96 -18.70
N VAL A 311 2.36 33.63 -18.05
CA VAL A 311 2.19 35.09 -18.10
C VAL A 311 2.56 35.70 -16.75
N ALA A 312 3.55 36.60 -16.76
CA ALA A 312 4.07 37.26 -15.56
C ALA A 312 3.11 38.33 -14.99
N GLY A 313 3.15 38.48 -13.67
CA GLY A 313 2.43 39.54 -12.94
C GLY A 313 3.05 40.92 -13.11
N LYS A 314 2.21 41.97 -13.10
CA LYS A 314 2.68 43.36 -13.11
C LYS A 314 3.22 43.74 -11.73
N LYS A 315 4.48 43.39 -11.43
CA LYS A 315 5.27 44.01 -10.35
C LYS A 315 6.76 44.11 -10.73
N SER A 316 7.22 45.36 -10.67
CA SER A 316 8.62 45.85 -10.56
C SER A 316 9.65 45.37 -11.60
N ALA A 317 10.03 46.31 -12.47
CA ALA A 317 11.43 46.47 -12.84
C ALA A 317 12.24 46.80 -11.57
N VAL A 318 13.21 45.94 -11.20
CA VAL A 318 14.47 46.24 -10.49
C VAL A 318 15.40 45.08 -10.84
N THR A 319 16.24 45.27 -11.86
CA THR A 319 17.71 45.40 -11.75
C THR A 319 18.39 44.07 -11.46
N GLY A 320 18.83 43.43 -12.53
CA GLY A 320 20.04 42.62 -12.46
C GLY A 320 21.24 43.57 -12.48
N GLU A 321 22.19 43.32 -11.59
CA GLU A 321 23.58 43.77 -11.72
C GLU A 321 24.48 42.69 -11.10
N ALA A 322 25.24 42.04 -12.01
CA ALA A 322 26.66 41.71 -11.89
C ALA A 322 27.05 40.65 -10.84
N GLU A 323 27.58 39.47 -11.20
CA GLU A 323 28.86 39.25 -11.88
C GLU A 323 30.01 40.06 -11.26
N GLN A 324 30.53 39.56 -10.13
CA GLN A 324 31.94 39.27 -9.87
C GLN A 324 32.08 38.43 -8.59
#